data_AF-A0A7C0X4I0-F1
#
_entry.id   AF-A0A7C0X4I0-F1
#
_cell.length_a   1.000
_cell.length_b   1.000
_cell.length_c   1.000
_cell.angle_alpha   90.00
_cell.angle_beta   90.00
_cell.angle_gamma   90.00
#
_symmetry.space_group_name_H-M   'P 1'
#
loop_
_entity.id
_entity.type
_entity.pdbx_description
1 polymer ?
#
loop_
_entity_poly.entity_id
_entity_poly.type
_entity_poly.pdbx_seq_one_letter_code
_entity_poly.pdbx_strand_id
1 'polypeptide(L)'
;MQQRVSSRRLNPRGGSAMRDLSFPVVLLCVVIVFASQSAFSEGLIFATRPETGVMQPLVTKTLKVTFEATESIAKTTVEQTFYNPTDRTLEGKLIFPLPRGAAVSSFAVWVENTKVMARVLPKKDANKIYNDIVRKMRDPALLQYLGRGMFEARVYPIAPRSTKKIELQYSCVLNTEAGVVEYVFPLSSFTVTHLPLMSFVLVGRVKSSNPLKNIYCASHDVAINRLSDTEASVSLECNDLKAGRDFRLFYTLSRDDVGINVLSQKDGADGYFLLLASPRYALNKKRRPPKEVIFVFDISGSMQGNKIEQARKAAKHIVSNLGKQDYFNLVAFNDQVRKFSSEQMRATQPEVREAMKFLDGLEAAGGTNIDRALVESLQMLHRNDMTRMVIFLTDGQPTVGETDVGKILNDVKRYG
;
A
#
# COMPACT_ATOMS: atom_id res chain seq x y z
N MET A 1 50.02 25.65 21.62
CA MET A 1 51.24 25.70 22.45
C MET A 1 51.42 24.32 23.07
N GLN A 2 52.43 23.59 22.62
CA GLN A 2 52.80 22.26 23.11
C GLN A 2 53.35 22.33 24.54
N GLN A 3 53.14 21.30 25.37
CA GLN A 3 54.26 20.54 25.95
C GLN A 3 53.79 19.29 26.73
N ARG A 4 54.34 18.14 26.31
CA ARG A 4 54.53 16.89 27.06
C ARG A 4 55.75 17.02 27.98
N VAL A 5 55.77 16.36 29.13
CA VAL A 5 56.89 15.59 29.76
C VAL A 5 56.23 14.70 30.85
N SER A 6 56.18 13.36 30.83
CA SER A 6 57.14 12.24 30.77
C SER A 6 57.87 11.89 32.08
N SER A 7 57.93 10.58 32.34
CA SER A 7 58.86 9.82 33.21
C SER A 7 58.47 9.75 34.71
N ARG A 8 58.70 8.67 35.46
CA ARG A 8 59.49 7.45 35.23
C ARG A 8 59.09 6.40 36.30
N ARG A 9 59.29 5.12 35.95
CA ARG A 9 59.17 3.91 36.79
C ARG A 9 60.04 3.97 38.04
N LEU A 10 59.68 3.20 39.07
CA LEU A 10 60.61 2.37 39.85
C LEU A 10 59.84 1.22 40.51
N ASN A 11 60.33 0.01 40.28
CA ASN A 11 60.03 -1.22 41.02
C ASN A 11 61.42 -1.73 41.45
N PRO A 12 61.62 -2.24 42.68
CA PRO A 12 62.07 -3.64 42.74
C PRO A 12 61.66 -4.43 43.99
N ARG A 13 61.33 -5.71 43.72
CA ARG A 13 61.80 -6.98 44.35
C ARG A 13 61.70 -7.24 45.86
N GLY A 14 61.25 -8.48 46.14
CA GLY A 14 61.52 -9.28 47.35
C GLY A 14 60.23 -9.54 48.14
N GLY A 15 59.80 -10.75 48.51
CA GLY A 15 60.41 -12.08 48.52
C GLY A 15 59.35 -13.10 48.98
N SER A 16 59.78 -14.34 49.07
CA SER A 16 59.07 -15.63 49.22
C SER A 16 57.90 -15.77 50.21
N ALA A 17 56.93 -16.57 49.76
CA ALA A 17 56.28 -17.73 50.40
C ALA A 17 55.83 -17.65 51.88
N MET A 18 54.51 -17.70 52.11
CA MET A 18 53.84 -18.84 52.77
C MET A 18 52.33 -18.66 52.72
N ARG A 19 51.65 -19.80 52.64
CA ARG A 19 50.20 -19.97 52.74
C ARG A 19 49.72 -19.45 54.10
N ASP A 20 48.61 -18.70 54.13
CA ASP A 20 47.45 -19.07 54.97
C ASP A 20 46.20 -18.25 54.62
N LEU A 21 45.13 -19.02 54.43
CA LEU A 21 43.70 -18.80 54.66
C LEU A 21 43.23 -17.39 55.10
N SER A 22 42.52 -16.70 54.20
CA SER A 22 41.38 -15.85 54.58
C SER A 22 40.52 -15.47 53.37
N PHE A 23 39.25 -15.86 53.41
CA PHE A 23 38.15 -15.47 52.53
C PHE A 23 38.19 -13.99 52.12
N PRO A 24 38.01 -13.65 50.83
CA PRO A 24 37.41 -12.39 50.44
C PRO A 24 36.00 -12.66 49.90
N VAL A 25 35.06 -11.99 50.56
CA VAL A 25 33.69 -11.67 50.14
C VAL A 25 33.68 -11.35 48.64
N VAL A 26 33.27 -12.31 47.81
CA VAL A 26 32.76 -12.01 46.48
C VAL A 26 31.36 -11.43 46.71
N LEU A 27 31.31 -10.11 46.78
CA LEU A 27 30.10 -9.33 46.62
C LEU A 27 29.55 -9.68 45.24
N LEU A 28 28.72 -10.73 45.19
CA LEU A 28 27.89 -11.06 44.05
C LEU A 28 26.88 -9.94 43.92
N CYS A 29 27.30 -8.83 43.30
CA CYS A 29 26.39 -7.88 42.70
C CYS A 29 25.62 -8.65 41.63
N VAL A 30 24.54 -9.32 42.05
CA VAL A 30 23.42 -9.66 41.19
C VAL A 30 22.87 -8.31 40.74
N VAL A 31 23.46 -7.79 39.68
CA VAL A 31 22.82 -6.79 38.84
C VAL A 31 21.62 -7.54 38.28
N ILE A 32 20.49 -7.42 39.00
CA ILE A 32 19.17 -7.64 38.45
C ILE A 32 19.06 -6.58 37.37
N VAL A 33 19.54 -6.91 36.17
CA VAL A 33 19.13 -6.25 34.95
C VAL A 33 17.62 -6.50 34.94
N PHE A 34 16.87 -5.53 35.44
CA PHE A 34 15.51 -5.29 34.99
C PHE A 34 15.64 -5.09 33.48
N ALA A 35 15.68 -6.20 32.75
CA ALA A 35 15.17 -6.25 31.42
C ALA A 35 13.73 -5.80 31.60
N SER A 36 13.51 -4.51 31.37
CA SER A 36 12.25 -4.00 30.88
C SER A 36 11.95 -4.84 29.64
N GLN A 37 11.39 -6.03 29.85
CA GLN A 37 10.72 -6.77 28.82
C GLN A 37 9.58 -5.84 28.45
N SER A 38 9.83 -5.04 27.43
CA SER A 38 8.80 -4.63 26.50
C SER A 38 8.00 -5.90 26.26
N ALA A 39 6.83 -5.98 26.87
CA ALA A 39 5.89 -7.05 26.64
C ALA A 39 5.50 -6.93 25.18
N PHE A 40 6.27 -7.59 24.31
CA PHE A 40 5.91 -7.80 22.94
C PHE A 40 4.59 -8.58 23.02
N SER A 41 3.56 -7.94 22.50
CA SER A 41 2.21 -8.47 22.40
C SER A 41 2.21 -9.54 21.30
N GLU A 42 2.93 -10.63 21.52
CA GLU A 42 2.96 -11.78 20.62
C GLU A 42 1.72 -12.64 20.88
N GLY A 43 0.84 -12.71 19.88
CA GLY A 43 -0.23 -13.72 19.87
C GLY A 43 0.40 -15.10 19.84
N LEU A 44 -0.01 -15.96 20.77
CA LEU A 44 0.46 -17.33 20.89
C LEU A 44 -0.72 -18.29 20.73
N ILE A 45 -0.59 -19.24 19.80
CA ILE A 45 -1.58 -20.27 19.51
C ILE A 45 -0.99 -21.61 19.98
N PHE A 46 -1.54 -22.16 21.05
CA PHE A 46 -1.13 -23.47 21.56
C PHE A 46 -2.34 -24.36 21.78
N ALA A 47 -2.19 -25.63 21.45
CA ALA A 47 -3.12 -26.65 21.85
C ALA A 47 -2.55 -27.41 23.05
N THR A 48 -3.34 -27.61 24.09
CA THR A 48 -2.95 -28.41 25.25
C THR A 48 -3.68 -29.75 25.21
N ARG A 49 -2.96 -30.82 25.56
CA ARG A 49 -3.60 -32.10 25.83
C ARG A 49 -4.30 -32.02 27.20
N PRO A 50 -5.63 -32.23 27.30
CA PRO A 50 -6.33 -32.09 28.58
C PRO A 50 -5.79 -33.03 29.68
N GLU A 51 -5.29 -34.20 29.29
CA GLU A 51 -4.81 -35.24 30.20
C GLU A 51 -3.37 -35.03 30.70
N THR A 52 -2.49 -34.48 29.85
CA THR A 52 -1.04 -34.41 30.12
C THR A 52 -0.50 -32.99 30.21
N GLY A 53 -1.28 -31.97 29.84
CA GLY A 53 -0.86 -30.56 29.84
C GLY A 53 0.21 -30.21 28.78
N VAL A 54 0.65 -31.16 27.97
CA VAL A 54 1.68 -30.95 26.94
C VAL A 54 1.15 -29.99 25.87
N MET A 55 1.91 -28.91 25.61
CA MET A 55 1.61 -27.90 24.59
C MET A 55 2.13 -28.34 23.23
N GLN A 56 1.30 -28.21 22.19
CA GLN A 56 1.67 -28.43 20.79
C GLN A 56 1.13 -27.29 19.91
N PRO A 57 1.85 -26.91 18.84
CA PRO A 57 1.37 -25.87 17.94
C PRO A 57 0.15 -26.36 17.14
N LEU A 58 -0.89 -25.54 17.08
CA LEU A 58 -2.07 -25.79 16.26
C LEU A 58 -1.87 -25.14 14.88
N VAL A 59 -2.16 -25.86 13.80
CA VAL A 59 -1.97 -25.33 12.45
C VAL A 59 -3.14 -24.42 12.08
N THR A 60 -2.87 -23.16 11.72
CA THR A 60 -3.91 -22.28 11.14
C THR A 60 -3.99 -22.55 9.64
N LYS A 61 -5.12 -23.11 9.19
CA LYS A 61 -5.38 -23.35 7.76
C LYS A 61 -5.83 -22.09 7.04
N THR A 62 -6.76 -21.35 7.63
CA THR A 62 -7.35 -20.18 7.00
C THR A 62 -7.48 -19.07 8.02
N LEU A 63 -7.07 -17.87 7.64
CA LEU A 63 -7.35 -16.63 8.35
C LEU A 63 -8.03 -15.69 7.36
N LYS A 64 -9.28 -15.35 7.66
CA LYS A 64 -10.05 -14.39 6.87
C LYS A 64 -10.38 -13.19 7.75
N VAL A 65 -10.01 -12.01 7.28
CA VAL A 65 -10.20 -10.75 7.97
C VAL A 65 -11.08 -9.85 7.11
N THR A 66 -12.25 -9.50 7.63
CA THR A 66 -13.10 -8.49 7.00
C THR A 66 -13.14 -7.28 7.89
N PHE A 67 -12.88 -6.09 7.35
CA PHE A 67 -13.06 -4.86 8.11
C PHE A 67 -13.90 -3.83 7.35
N GLU A 68 -14.68 -3.08 8.10
CA GLU A 68 -15.39 -1.89 7.63
C GLU A 68 -14.93 -0.71 8.48
N ALA A 69 -14.19 0.20 7.85
CA ALA A 69 -13.75 1.46 8.44
C ALA A 69 -14.72 2.57 8.00
N THR A 70 -15.45 3.11 8.95
CA THR A 70 -16.38 4.23 8.73
C THR A 70 -15.91 5.40 9.59
N GLU A 71 -15.47 6.48 8.93
CA GLU A 71 -14.83 7.62 9.58
C GLU A 71 -13.60 7.19 10.41
N SER A 72 -13.66 7.37 11.73
CA SER A 72 -12.60 7.03 12.69
C SER A 72 -12.88 5.75 13.46
N ILE A 73 -13.84 4.91 13.03
CA ILE A 73 -14.14 3.63 13.68
C ILE A 73 -13.96 2.51 12.67
N ALA A 74 -13.22 1.47 13.05
CA ALA A 74 -13.19 0.22 12.30
C ALA A 74 -13.88 -0.89 13.06
N LYS A 75 -14.74 -1.61 12.35
CA LYS A 75 -15.31 -2.88 12.80
C LYS A 75 -14.62 -4.01 12.03
N THR A 76 -13.97 -4.91 12.76
CA THR A 76 -13.18 -6.01 12.19
C THR A 76 -13.76 -7.34 12.63
N THR A 77 -13.96 -8.23 11.66
CA THR A 77 -14.35 -9.63 11.86
C THR A 77 -13.18 -10.51 11.44
N VAL A 78 -12.73 -11.38 12.34
CA VAL A 78 -11.64 -12.32 12.15
C VAL A 78 -12.23 -13.73 12.19
N GLU A 79 -12.24 -14.41 11.06
CA GLU A 79 -12.60 -15.82 10.95
C GLU A 79 -11.31 -16.65 10.86
N GLN A 80 -11.16 -17.63 11.75
CA GLN A 80 -9.97 -18.48 11.78
C GLN A 80 -10.36 -19.96 11.81
N THR A 81 -9.73 -20.75 10.95
CA THR A 81 -9.90 -22.20 10.89
C THR A 81 -8.60 -22.89 11.26
N PHE A 82 -8.66 -23.71 12.28
CA PHE A 82 -7.55 -24.51 12.77
C PHE A 82 -7.67 -25.95 12.32
N TYR A 83 -6.54 -26.65 12.20
CA TYR A 83 -6.49 -28.08 11.98
C TYR A 83 -5.72 -28.77 13.11
N ASN A 84 -6.31 -29.83 13.66
CA ASN A 84 -5.64 -30.73 14.59
C ASN A 84 -4.96 -31.87 13.81
N PRO A 85 -3.61 -31.88 13.71
CA PRO A 85 -2.90 -32.92 12.98
C PRO A 85 -2.76 -34.23 13.77
N THR A 86 -3.15 -34.26 15.04
CA THR A 86 -2.96 -35.41 15.93
C THR A 86 -4.11 -36.41 15.81
N ASP A 87 -3.88 -37.59 16.37
CA ASP A 87 -4.85 -38.67 16.55
C ASP A 87 -5.69 -38.52 17.84
N ARG A 88 -5.55 -37.40 18.57
CA ARG A 88 -6.25 -37.16 19.84
C ARG A 88 -7.01 -35.84 19.86
N THR A 89 -8.00 -35.76 20.73
CA THR A 89 -8.74 -34.51 20.98
C THR A 89 -7.85 -33.52 21.72
N LEU A 90 -7.86 -32.26 21.26
CA LEU A 90 -7.10 -31.17 21.86
C LEU A 90 -8.02 -30.05 22.40
N GLU A 91 -7.52 -29.32 23.38
CA GLU A 91 -8.07 -28.01 23.78
C GLU A 91 -7.21 -26.91 23.13
N GLY A 92 -7.82 -26.06 22.32
CA GLY A 92 -7.16 -24.90 21.72
C GLY A 92 -7.16 -23.71 22.66
N LYS A 93 -5.98 -23.16 22.96
CA LYS A 93 -5.77 -21.93 23.71
C LYS A 93 -5.19 -20.87 22.78
N LEU A 94 -5.97 -19.82 22.54
CA LEU A 94 -5.72 -18.83 21.50
C LEU A 94 -5.58 -17.44 22.13
N ILE A 95 -4.45 -16.77 21.93
CA ILE A 95 -4.25 -15.41 22.42
C ILE A 95 -4.33 -14.44 21.25
N PHE A 96 -5.33 -13.56 21.28
CA PHE A 96 -5.55 -12.49 20.31
C PHE A 96 -5.06 -11.17 20.88
N PRO A 97 -4.01 -10.57 20.30
CA PRO A 97 -3.72 -9.17 20.56
C PRO A 97 -4.68 -8.32 19.74
N LEU A 98 -5.44 -7.47 20.40
CA LEU A 98 -6.30 -6.49 19.73
C LEU A 98 -5.67 -5.11 19.75
N PRO A 99 -5.98 -4.25 18.76
CA PRO A 99 -5.56 -2.86 18.77
C PRO A 99 -5.94 -2.15 20.08
N ARG A 100 -5.16 -1.13 20.47
CA ARG A 100 -5.50 -0.32 21.65
C ARG A 100 -6.90 0.28 21.49
N GLY A 101 -7.68 0.24 22.57
CA GLY A 101 -9.07 0.73 22.56
C GLY A 101 -10.06 -0.17 21.81
N ALA A 102 -9.66 -1.37 21.38
CA ALA A 102 -10.59 -2.33 20.79
C ALA A 102 -11.57 -2.87 21.84
N ALA A 103 -12.85 -2.92 21.46
CA ALA A 103 -13.93 -3.54 22.20
C ALA A 103 -14.45 -4.76 21.43
N VAL A 104 -14.40 -5.94 22.04
CA VAL A 104 -14.98 -7.16 21.46
C VAL A 104 -16.49 -7.08 21.51
N SER A 105 -17.14 -7.26 20.36
CA SER A 105 -18.60 -7.22 20.22
C SER A 105 -19.20 -8.62 20.09
N SER A 106 -18.45 -9.59 19.56
CA SER A 106 -18.95 -10.95 19.33
C SER A 106 -17.82 -11.97 19.29
N PHE A 107 -18.10 -13.18 19.78
CA PHE A 107 -17.27 -14.35 19.60
C PHE A 107 -18.15 -15.55 19.29
N ALA A 108 -17.76 -16.37 18.32
CA ALA A 108 -18.53 -17.53 17.88
C ALA A 108 -17.63 -18.71 17.54
N VAL A 109 -18.17 -19.91 17.70
CA VAL A 109 -17.52 -21.17 17.35
C VAL A 109 -18.48 -22.02 16.54
N TRP A 110 -17.97 -22.75 15.56
CA TRP A 110 -18.77 -23.71 14.80
C TRP A 110 -18.77 -25.07 15.50
N VAL A 111 -19.96 -25.59 15.74
CA VAL A 111 -20.22 -26.94 16.27
C VAL A 111 -21.10 -27.66 15.26
N GLU A 112 -20.60 -28.75 14.66
CA GLU A 112 -21.34 -29.54 13.66
C GLU A 112 -21.97 -28.67 12.55
N ASN A 113 -21.19 -27.74 12.01
CA ASN A 113 -21.58 -26.71 11.01
C ASN A 113 -22.54 -25.60 11.49
N THR A 114 -23.02 -25.65 12.72
CA THR A 114 -23.85 -24.59 13.29
C THR A 114 -22.98 -23.55 14.00
N LYS A 115 -23.21 -22.27 13.69
CA LYS A 115 -22.53 -21.15 14.37
C LYS A 115 -23.15 -20.93 15.74
N VAL A 116 -22.38 -21.15 16.80
CA VAL A 116 -22.79 -20.94 18.19
C VAL A 116 -22.13 -19.68 18.73
N MET A 117 -22.97 -18.71 19.12
CA MET A 117 -22.52 -17.41 19.65
C MET A 117 -22.22 -17.52 21.15
N ALA A 118 -21.11 -16.94 21.58
CA ALA A 118 -20.76 -16.86 23.00
C ALA A 118 -21.65 -15.85 23.74
N ARG A 119 -21.96 -16.13 25.00
CA ARG A 119 -22.68 -15.22 25.90
C ARG A 119 -21.70 -14.51 26.82
N VAL A 120 -21.86 -13.20 26.97
CA VAL A 120 -21.07 -12.40 27.92
C VAL A 120 -21.50 -12.75 29.35
N LEU A 121 -20.54 -13.13 30.18
CA LEU A 121 -20.76 -13.55 31.57
C LEU A 121 -19.62 -13.03 32.47
N PRO A 122 -19.84 -12.86 33.79
CA PRO A 122 -18.76 -12.58 34.73
C PRO A 122 -17.68 -13.66 34.68
N LYS A 123 -16.41 -13.25 34.82
CA LYS A 123 -15.24 -14.15 34.64
C LYS A 123 -15.30 -15.43 35.48
N LYS A 124 -15.71 -15.34 36.76
CA LYS A 124 -15.80 -16.52 37.65
C LYS A 124 -16.86 -17.51 37.16
N ASP A 125 -18.03 -17.01 36.79
CA ASP A 125 -19.16 -17.83 36.32
C ASP A 125 -18.87 -18.48 34.98
N ALA A 126 -18.26 -17.71 34.05
CA ALA A 126 -17.85 -18.19 32.74
C ALA A 126 -16.85 -19.36 32.84
N ASN A 127 -15.86 -19.26 33.74
CA ASN A 127 -14.89 -20.32 33.98
C ASN A 127 -15.53 -21.58 34.60
N LYS A 128 -16.47 -21.41 35.54
CA LYS A 128 -17.20 -22.53 36.16
C LYS A 128 -18.01 -23.29 35.11
N ILE A 129 -18.83 -22.58 34.33
CA ILE A 129 -19.65 -23.16 33.27
C ILE A 129 -18.79 -23.88 32.23
N TYR A 130 -17.68 -23.26 31.81
CA TYR A 130 -16.74 -23.88 30.87
C TYR A 130 -16.23 -25.23 31.38
N ASN A 131 -15.67 -25.26 32.60
CA ASN A 131 -15.10 -26.48 33.18
C ASN A 131 -16.16 -27.58 33.38
N ASP A 132 -17.39 -27.21 33.75
CA ASP A 132 -18.50 -28.16 33.90
C ASP A 132 -18.92 -28.78 32.56
N ILE A 133 -18.85 -28.03 31.45
CA ILE A 133 -19.14 -28.54 30.09
C ILE A 133 -17.99 -29.41 29.58
N VAL A 134 -16.73 -29.02 29.80
CA VAL A 134 -15.54 -29.83 29.44
C VAL A 134 -15.59 -31.21 30.10
N ARG A 135 -15.94 -31.27 31.40
CA ARG A 135 -16.12 -32.54 32.13
C ARG A 135 -17.20 -33.45 31.52
N LYS A 136 -18.17 -32.87 30.83
CA LYS A 136 -19.26 -33.58 30.13
C LYS A 136 -18.92 -33.89 28.66
N MET A 137 -17.67 -33.62 28.22
CA MET A 137 -17.19 -33.85 26.86
C MET A 137 -18.07 -33.20 25.76
N ARG A 138 -18.68 -32.05 26.07
CA ARG A 138 -19.43 -31.24 25.09
C ARG A 138 -18.54 -30.12 24.55
N ASP A 139 -19.05 -29.31 23.61
CA ASP A 139 -18.33 -28.20 22.96
C ASP A 139 -18.50 -26.83 23.65
N PRO A 140 -17.69 -26.45 24.65
CA PRO A 140 -17.65 -25.08 25.15
C PRO A 140 -16.61 -24.23 24.42
N ALA A 141 -16.87 -22.94 24.38
CA ALA A 141 -15.87 -21.94 24.07
C ALA A 141 -15.93 -20.79 25.09
N LEU A 142 -14.77 -20.28 25.49
CA LEU A 142 -14.64 -19.18 26.44
C LEU A 142 -13.70 -18.13 25.88
N LEU A 143 -14.09 -16.85 25.91
CA LEU A 143 -13.20 -15.71 25.60
C LEU A 143 -13.01 -14.87 26.86
N GLN A 144 -11.77 -14.51 27.19
CA GLN A 144 -11.43 -13.79 28.41
C GLN A 144 -10.40 -12.68 28.15
N TYR A 145 -10.62 -11.50 28.74
CA TYR A 145 -9.62 -10.43 28.73
C TYR A 145 -8.45 -10.76 29.67
N LEU A 146 -7.21 -10.67 29.17
CA LEU A 146 -5.97 -10.89 29.93
C LEU A 146 -5.28 -9.59 30.37
N GLY A 147 -5.78 -8.42 29.95
CA GLY A 147 -5.10 -7.14 30.18
C GLY A 147 -4.30 -6.68 28.97
N ARG A 148 -4.02 -5.37 28.90
CA ARG A 148 -3.18 -4.73 27.86
C ARG A 148 -3.60 -5.03 26.41
N GLY A 149 -4.89 -5.25 26.17
CA GLY A 149 -5.43 -5.53 24.82
C GLY A 149 -5.38 -6.99 24.40
N MET A 150 -4.94 -7.91 25.26
CA MET A 150 -4.90 -9.34 24.97
C MET A 150 -6.19 -10.04 25.39
N PHE A 151 -6.68 -10.93 24.52
CA PHE A 151 -7.84 -11.78 24.78
C PHE A 151 -7.47 -13.25 24.59
N GLU A 152 -7.87 -14.10 25.53
CA GLU A 152 -7.66 -15.54 25.50
C GLU A 152 -8.96 -16.23 25.10
N ALA A 153 -8.97 -16.99 24.01
CA ALA A 153 -10.03 -17.95 23.74
C ALA A 153 -9.60 -19.37 24.07
N ARG A 154 -10.48 -20.11 24.75
CA ARG A 154 -10.35 -21.55 24.98
C ARG A 154 -11.45 -22.26 24.21
N VAL A 155 -11.06 -23.20 23.35
CA VAL A 155 -11.98 -23.93 22.47
C VAL A 155 -11.76 -25.42 22.64
N TYR A 156 -12.82 -26.11 23.05
CA TYR A 156 -12.82 -27.56 23.22
C TYR A 156 -14.15 -28.12 22.68
N PRO A 157 -14.19 -29.37 22.21
CA PRO A 157 -13.09 -30.18 21.72
C PRO A 157 -12.64 -29.75 20.31
N ILE A 158 -11.35 -29.94 20.02
CA ILE A 158 -10.83 -30.01 18.66
C ILE A 158 -10.53 -31.47 18.35
N ALA A 159 -11.45 -32.13 17.64
CA ALA A 159 -11.38 -33.56 17.35
C ALA A 159 -10.10 -33.95 16.56
N PRO A 160 -9.64 -35.21 16.67
CA PRO A 160 -8.52 -35.73 15.89
C PRO A 160 -8.72 -35.49 14.39
N ARG A 161 -7.63 -35.17 13.68
CA ARG A 161 -7.61 -35.01 12.21
C ARG A 161 -8.72 -34.11 11.66
N SER A 162 -9.25 -33.19 12.48
CA SER A 162 -10.42 -32.38 12.18
C SER A 162 -10.10 -30.90 12.24
N THR A 163 -11.01 -30.08 11.73
CA THR A 163 -10.89 -28.62 11.79
C THR A 163 -11.84 -28.01 12.81
N LYS A 164 -11.46 -26.85 13.35
CA LYS A 164 -12.35 -26.04 14.20
C LYS A 164 -12.32 -24.61 13.69
N LYS A 165 -13.51 -24.04 13.46
CA LYS A 165 -13.67 -22.66 13.01
C LYS A 165 -14.16 -21.79 14.16
N ILE A 166 -13.56 -20.61 14.27
CA ILE A 166 -13.97 -19.55 15.18
C ILE A 166 -14.17 -18.24 14.44
N GLU A 167 -14.90 -17.32 15.06
CA GLU A 167 -15.05 -15.94 14.62
C GLU A 167 -14.96 -15.01 15.82
N LEU A 168 -14.15 -13.95 15.69
CA LEU A 168 -14.05 -12.85 16.63
C LEU A 168 -14.42 -11.55 15.92
N GLN A 169 -15.30 -10.77 16.52
CA GLN A 169 -15.62 -9.42 16.03
C GLN A 169 -15.29 -8.40 17.11
N TYR A 170 -14.62 -7.34 16.70
CA TYR A 170 -14.31 -6.20 17.56
C TYR A 170 -14.45 -4.90 16.79
N SER A 171 -14.54 -3.79 17.53
CA SER A 171 -14.49 -2.44 16.97
C SER A 171 -13.42 -1.63 17.69
N CYS A 172 -12.71 -0.76 16.98
CA CYS A 172 -11.72 0.14 17.56
C CYS A 172 -11.82 1.53 16.95
N VAL A 173 -11.33 2.53 17.69
CA VAL A 173 -11.12 3.87 17.18
C VAL A 173 -9.79 3.89 16.42
N LEU A 174 -9.81 4.43 15.22
CA LEU A 174 -8.66 4.55 14.33
C LEU A 174 -7.79 5.74 14.72
N ASN A 175 -6.48 5.53 14.69
CA ASN A 175 -5.56 6.62 14.92
C ASN A 175 -5.64 7.61 13.76
N THR A 176 -5.76 8.90 14.07
CA THR A 176 -5.84 9.96 13.07
C THR A 176 -4.86 11.07 13.45
N GLU A 177 -3.91 11.35 12.56
CA GLU A 177 -2.89 12.37 12.75
C GLU A 177 -2.78 13.23 11.49
N ALA A 178 -2.90 14.55 11.64
CA ALA A 178 -2.84 15.52 10.54
C ALA A 178 -3.70 15.14 9.30
N GLY A 179 -4.89 14.57 9.51
CA GLY A 179 -5.82 14.16 8.43
C GLY A 179 -5.53 12.78 7.81
N VAL A 180 -4.48 12.08 8.27
CA VAL A 180 -4.14 10.71 7.90
C VAL A 180 -4.73 9.75 8.92
N VAL A 181 -5.52 8.79 8.47
CA VAL A 181 -6.11 7.73 9.27
C VAL A 181 -5.35 6.44 9.05
N GLU A 182 -5.01 5.74 10.13
CA GLU A 182 -4.31 4.45 10.13
C GLU A 182 -5.23 3.33 10.62
N TYR A 183 -5.44 2.33 9.78
CA TYR A 183 -6.01 1.03 10.17
C TYR A 183 -4.89 0.01 10.33
N VAL A 184 -4.85 -0.64 11.50
CA VAL A 184 -3.88 -1.69 11.82
C VAL A 184 -4.60 -3.00 12.13
N PHE A 185 -4.21 -4.06 11.43
CA PHE A 185 -4.54 -5.43 11.82
C PHE A 185 -3.24 -6.16 12.25
N PRO A 186 -3.18 -6.71 13.47
CA PRO A 186 -1.97 -7.29 14.05
C PRO A 186 -1.65 -8.68 13.47
N LEU A 187 -1.41 -8.74 12.16
CA LEU A 187 -1.18 -9.96 11.38
C LEU A 187 0.05 -10.74 11.86
N SER A 188 1.08 -10.04 12.33
CA SER A 188 2.32 -10.62 12.83
C SER A 188 2.06 -11.69 13.90
N SER A 189 1.08 -11.43 14.77
CA SER A 189 0.69 -12.28 15.89
C SER A 189 0.03 -13.61 15.48
N PHE A 190 -0.37 -13.75 14.22
CA PHE A 190 -0.95 -14.98 13.68
C PHE A 190 0.09 -15.87 12.99
N THR A 191 1.33 -15.39 12.85
CA THR A 191 2.40 -16.05 12.08
C THR A 191 3.54 -16.60 12.94
N VAL A 192 3.36 -16.62 14.27
CA VAL A 192 4.40 -16.91 15.28
C VAL A 192 4.76 -18.41 15.38
N THR A 193 3.91 -19.33 14.91
CA THR A 193 4.12 -20.78 15.12
C THR A 193 5.23 -21.41 14.25
N HIS A 194 6.01 -20.62 13.49
CA HIS A 194 6.92 -21.06 12.42
C HIS A 194 6.26 -21.91 11.31
N LEU A 195 4.98 -22.24 11.47
CA LEU A 195 4.16 -22.92 10.50
C LEU A 195 3.54 -21.86 9.59
N PRO A 196 3.62 -22.02 8.25
CA PRO A 196 3.03 -21.06 7.33
C PRO A 196 1.50 -21.02 7.53
N LEU A 197 0.94 -19.81 7.48
CA LEU A 197 -0.49 -19.62 7.34
C LEU A 197 -0.87 -20.03 5.91
N MET A 198 -1.58 -21.16 5.74
CA MET A 198 -1.82 -21.73 4.41
C MET A 198 -2.62 -20.80 3.50
N SER A 199 -3.64 -20.12 4.04
CA SER A 199 -4.47 -19.17 3.28
C SER A 199 -4.83 -17.96 4.13
N PHE A 200 -4.51 -16.78 3.62
CA PHE A 200 -4.85 -15.47 4.16
C PHE A 200 -5.71 -14.70 3.17
N VAL A 201 -6.86 -14.24 3.65
CA VAL A 201 -7.71 -13.33 2.89
C VAL A 201 -8.05 -12.14 3.77
N LEU A 202 -7.80 -10.94 3.29
CA LEU A 202 -8.22 -9.70 3.93
C LEU A 202 -9.03 -8.87 2.96
N VAL A 203 -10.24 -8.50 3.37
CA VAL A 203 -11.14 -7.65 2.60
C VAL A 203 -11.58 -6.47 3.47
N GLY A 204 -11.20 -5.29 3.03
CA GLY A 204 -11.49 -4.02 3.66
C GLY A 204 -12.49 -3.20 2.86
N ARG A 205 -13.31 -2.45 3.57
CA ARG A 205 -14.11 -1.37 3.01
C ARG A 205 -13.90 -0.12 3.83
N VAL A 206 -13.57 0.99 3.18
CA VAL A 206 -13.39 2.30 3.79
C VAL A 206 -14.51 3.20 3.30
N LYS A 207 -15.22 3.83 4.23
CA LYS A 207 -16.31 4.79 3.99
C LYS A 207 -16.05 6.06 4.80
N SER A 208 -16.28 7.21 4.21
CA SER A 208 -16.25 8.49 4.92
C SER A 208 -17.25 9.47 4.32
N SER A 209 -17.72 10.41 5.13
CA SER A 209 -18.46 11.59 4.67
C SER A 209 -17.58 12.58 3.90
N ASN A 210 -16.27 12.56 4.14
CA ASN A 210 -15.30 13.36 3.42
C ASN A 210 -14.65 12.56 2.27
N PRO A 211 -14.28 13.21 1.15
CA PRO A 211 -13.60 12.52 0.07
C PRO A 211 -12.28 11.85 0.49
N LEU A 212 -12.11 10.59 0.09
CA LEU A 212 -10.88 9.80 0.23
C LEU A 212 -9.83 10.32 -0.77
N LYS A 213 -8.63 10.67 -0.32
CA LYS A 213 -7.56 11.24 -1.18
C LYS A 213 -6.43 10.27 -1.48
N ASN A 214 -5.61 9.95 -0.50
CA ASN A 214 -4.64 8.87 -0.55
C ASN A 214 -5.23 7.64 0.10
N ILE A 215 -4.98 6.48 -0.50
CA ILE A 215 -5.21 5.16 0.10
C ILE A 215 -4.03 4.31 -0.31
N TYR A 216 -3.26 3.83 0.64
CA TYR A 216 -2.12 2.97 0.37
C TYR A 216 -1.85 2.05 1.56
N CYS A 217 -1.28 0.87 1.28
CA CYS A 217 -0.81 -0.04 2.29
C CYS A 217 0.72 0.05 2.36
N ALA A 218 1.26 0.38 3.54
CA ALA A 218 2.71 0.49 3.70
C ALA A 218 3.40 -0.86 3.94
N SER A 219 2.60 -1.91 4.19
CA SER A 219 3.07 -3.17 4.76
C SER A 219 2.99 -4.36 3.81
N HIS A 220 2.02 -4.35 2.88
CA HIS A 220 1.70 -5.45 1.98
C HIS A 220 1.28 -4.89 0.63
N ASP A 221 1.51 -5.66 -0.44
CA ASP A 221 0.94 -5.37 -1.74
C ASP A 221 -0.55 -5.69 -1.75
N VAL A 222 -1.41 -4.75 -2.12
CA VAL A 222 -2.87 -4.87 -2.00
C VAL A 222 -3.56 -4.32 -3.24
N ALA A 223 -4.67 -4.95 -3.62
CA ALA A 223 -5.55 -4.39 -4.63
C ALA A 223 -6.46 -3.33 -3.97
N ILE A 224 -6.40 -2.10 -4.46
CA ILE A 224 -7.25 -0.99 -4.00
C ILE A 224 -8.19 -0.62 -5.15
N ASN A 225 -9.49 -0.74 -4.91
CA ASN A 225 -10.52 -0.34 -5.87
C ASN A 225 -11.33 0.82 -5.28
N ARG A 226 -11.30 1.98 -5.94
CA ARG A 226 -12.10 3.14 -5.56
C ARG A 226 -13.49 3.01 -6.15
N LEU A 227 -14.50 2.92 -5.28
CA LEU A 227 -15.90 2.77 -5.68
C LEU A 227 -16.55 4.15 -5.88
N SER A 228 -16.14 5.15 -5.11
CA SER A 228 -16.58 6.55 -5.24
C SER A 228 -15.55 7.52 -4.63
N ASP A 229 -15.86 8.83 -4.61
CA ASP A 229 -15.06 9.82 -3.87
C ASP A 229 -14.99 9.49 -2.37
N THR A 230 -15.96 8.78 -1.81
CA THR A 230 -16.15 8.55 -0.37
C THR A 230 -16.05 7.09 0.06
N GLU A 231 -15.85 6.17 -0.90
CA GLU A 231 -15.82 4.74 -0.64
C GLU A 231 -14.73 4.03 -1.46
N ALA A 232 -14.00 3.14 -0.81
CA ALA A 232 -13.02 2.28 -1.45
C ALA A 232 -13.02 0.88 -0.81
N SER A 233 -12.66 -0.13 -1.61
CA SER A 233 -12.38 -1.47 -1.13
C SER A 233 -10.91 -1.79 -1.25
N VAL A 234 -10.39 -2.54 -0.28
CA VAL A 234 -9.01 -3.03 -0.25
C VAL A 234 -9.06 -4.55 -0.13
N SER A 235 -8.26 -5.26 -0.92
CA SER A 235 -8.18 -6.71 -0.82
C SER A 235 -6.75 -7.22 -0.90
N LEU A 236 -6.48 -8.24 -0.11
CA LEU A 236 -5.24 -8.99 -0.07
C LEU A 236 -5.57 -10.47 0.02
N GLU A 237 -5.00 -11.26 -0.86
CA GLU A 237 -5.05 -12.71 -0.82
C GLU A 237 -3.62 -13.23 -0.89
N CYS A 238 -3.26 -14.13 0.01
CA CYS A 238 -1.93 -14.70 0.08
C CYS A 238 -2.03 -16.16 0.53
N ASN A 239 -1.25 -17.02 -0.10
CA ASN A 239 -1.06 -18.40 0.34
C ASN A 239 0.33 -18.55 0.96
N ASP A 240 0.44 -19.42 1.96
CA ASP A 240 1.69 -19.71 2.67
C ASP A 240 2.40 -18.47 3.25
N LEU A 241 1.62 -17.56 3.84
CA LEU A 241 2.15 -16.36 4.48
C LEU A 241 3.02 -16.76 5.69
N LYS A 242 4.32 -16.44 5.62
CA LYS A 242 5.28 -16.64 6.71
C LYS A 242 5.44 -15.36 7.54
N ALA A 243 5.80 -15.55 8.82
CA ALA A 243 6.26 -14.53 9.79
C ALA A 243 6.29 -13.10 9.23
N GLY A 244 5.23 -12.33 9.49
CA GLY A 244 4.95 -11.08 8.77
C GLY A 244 4.87 -9.85 9.66
N ARG A 245 4.96 -8.66 9.04
CA ARG A 245 4.66 -7.37 9.67
C ARG A 245 3.15 -7.23 9.87
N ASP A 246 2.72 -6.30 10.72
CA ASP A 246 1.30 -5.98 10.83
C ASP A 246 0.77 -5.40 9.51
N PHE A 247 -0.50 -5.69 9.21
CA PHE A 247 -1.18 -5.05 8.09
C PHE A 247 -1.54 -3.62 8.48
N ARG A 248 -1.06 -2.65 7.69
CA ARG A 248 -1.24 -1.21 7.92
C ARG A 248 -1.74 -0.52 6.67
N LEU A 249 -2.98 -0.05 6.72
CA LEU A 249 -3.62 0.73 5.68
C LEU A 249 -3.72 2.18 6.11
N PHE A 250 -3.25 3.08 5.26
CA PHE A 250 -3.34 4.51 5.44
C PHE A 250 -4.31 5.11 4.45
N TYR A 251 -5.18 5.99 4.92
CA TYR A 251 -6.00 6.81 4.05
C TYR A 251 -6.15 8.24 4.56
N THR A 252 -6.47 9.16 3.68
CA THR A 252 -6.59 10.59 4.03
C THR A 252 -7.96 11.13 3.66
N LEU A 253 -8.49 11.98 4.54
CA LEU A 253 -9.81 12.59 4.43
C LEU A 253 -9.64 14.09 4.20
N SER A 254 -10.09 14.62 3.06
CA SER A 254 -10.05 16.07 2.81
C SER A 254 -11.16 16.52 1.87
N ARG A 255 -11.76 17.67 2.17
CA ARG A 255 -12.77 18.34 1.34
C ARG A 255 -12.16 19.17 0.22
N ASP A 256 -10.89 19.57 0.36
CA ASP A 256 -10.22 20.44 -0.60
C ASP A 256 -9.97 19.72 -1.92
N ASP A 257 -9.83 20.47 -3.02
CA ASP A 257 -9.57 19.89 -4.34
C ASP A 257 -8.17 19.24 -4.42
N VAL A 258 -7.25 19.57 -3.52
CA VAL A 258 -5.99 18.86 -3.32
C VAL A 258 -5.86 18.53 -1.84
N GLY A 259 -5.75 17.25 -1.49
CA GLY A 259 -5.44 16.83 -0.13
C GLY A 259 -3.93 16.92 0.09
N ILE A 260 -3.49 17.88 0.90
CA ILE A 260 -2.09 18.00 1.33
C ILE A 260 -2.03 17.63 2.81
N ASN A 261 -1.22 16.62 3.15
CA ASN A 261 -0.98 16.23 4.54
C ASN A 261 0.53 16.17 4.76
N VAL A 262 0.99 16.70 5.89
CA VAL A 262 2.39 16.64 6.30
C VAL A 262 2.45 15.94 7.64
N LEU A 263 3.18 14.83 7.69
CA LEU A 263 3.58 14.19 8.92
C LEU A 263 5.06 14.50 9.15
N SER A 264 5.41 15.11 10.27
CA SER A 264 6.79 15.47 10.61
C SER A 264 7.23 14.75 11.89
N GLN A 265 8.41 14.14 11.85
CA GLN A 265 9.04 13.51 13.02
C GLN A 265 10.45 14.07 13.19
N LYS A 266 10.74 14.54 14.41
CA LYS A 266 12.08 15.00 14.78
C LYS A 266 12.85 13.83 15.41
N ASP A 267 14.08 13.59 14.96
CA ASP A 267 14.98 12.61 15.54
C ASP A 267 16.34 13.24 15.83
N GLY A 268 16.53 13.68 17.08
CA GLY A 268 17.73 14.41 17.49
C GLY A 268 17.85 15.79 16.83
N ALA A 269 18.97 16.03 16.12
CA ALA A 269 19.27 17.29 15.43
C ALA A 269 18.59 17.38 14.05
N ASP A 270 18.34 16.24 13.40
CA ASP A 270 17.69 16.16 12.10
C ASP A 270 16.20 15.83 12.24
N GLY A 271 15.44 16.03 11.16
CA GLY A 271 14.01 15.72 11.13
C GLY A 271 13.60 15.19 9.76
N TYR A 272 12.61 14.30 9.79
CA TYR A 272 11.99 13.73 8.59
C TYR A 272 10.56 14.22 8.47
N PHE A 273 10.08 14.38 7.25
CA PHE A 273 8.67 14.60 6.99
C PHE A 273 8.20 13.77 5.80
N LEU A 274 6.91 13.41 5.82
CA LEU A 274 6.19 12.82 4.72
C LEU A 274 5.15 13.84 4.23
N LEU A 275 5.33 14.31 3.00
CA LEU A 275 4.35 15.13 2.30
C LEU A 275 3.48 14.23 1.40
N LEU A 276 2.20 14.14 1.73
CA LEU A 276 1.20 13.47 0.91
C LEU A 276 0.36 14.54 0.21
N ALA A 277 0.66 14.81 -1.06
CA ALA A 277 -0.08 15.77 -1.88
C ALA A 277 -0.81 15.04 -3.00
N SER A 278 -2.14 14.98 -2.92
CA SER A 278 -2.95 14.24 -3.90
C SER A 278 -4.14 15.05 -4.39
N PRO A 279 -4.26 15.27 -5.71
CA PRO A 279 -5.41 15.93 -6.27
C PRO A 279 -6.66 15.10 -6.02
N ARG A 280 -7.82 15.75 -6.04
CA ARG A 280 -9.11 15.09 -5.95
C ARG A 280 -9.22 14.10 -7.11
N TYR A 281 -9.55 12.86 -6.76
CA TYR A 281 -9.83 11.84 -7.74
C TYR A 281 -11.17 12.14 -8.40
N ALA A 282 -11.18 13.07 -9.36
CA ALA A 282 -12.39 13.39 -10.10
C ALA A 282 -12.65 12.29 -11.14
N LEU A 283 -13.50 11.32 -10.79
CA LEU A 283 -14.11 10.41 -11.78
C LEU A 283 -14.92 11.18 -12.85
N ASN A 284 -15.19 12.46 -12.61
CA ASN A 284 -15.87 13.34 -13.55
C ASN A 284 -14.93 13.81 -14.68
N LYS A 285 -15.08 13.18 -15.86
CA LYS A 285 -14.52 13.64 -17.15
C LYS A 285 -14.80 15.13 -17.49
N LYS A 286 -15.67 15.81 -16.72
CA LYS A 286 -16.11 17.21 -16.93
C LYS A 286 -15.09 18.29 -16.59
N ARG A 287 -14.03 18.00 -15.84
CA ARG A 287 -12.98 18.96 -15.46
C ARG A 287 -11.61 18.59 -16.08
N ARG A 288 -11.58 18.28 -17.38
CA ARG A 288 -10.29 18.24 -18.10
C ARG A 288 -9.90 19.68 -18.44
N PRO A 289 -8.72 20.17 -18.02
CA PRO A 289 -8.26 21.46 -18.46
C PRO A 289 -8.16 21.47 -20.00
N PRO A 290 -8.54 22.57 -20.67
CA PRO A 290 -8.35 22.70 -22.10
C PRO A 290 -6.87 22.59 -22.45
N LYS A 291 -6.60 22.01 -23.63
CA LYS A 291 -5.24 21.81 -24.13
C LYS A 291 -5.08 22.40 -25.53
N GLU A 292 -3.87 22.79 -25.83
CA GLU A 292 -3.39 23.22 -27.14
C GLU A 292 -2.48 22.13 -27.70
N VAL A 293 -2.87 21.51 -28.81
CA VAL A 293 -2.18 20.33 -29.36
C VAL A 293 -1.78 20.54 -30.82
N ILE A 294 -0.49 20.53 -31.10
CA ILE A 294 0.03 20.54 -32.47
C ILE A 294 0.48 19.15 -32.83
N PHE A 295 -0.09 18.61 -33.91
CA PHE A 295 0.37 17.35 -34.45
C PHE A 295 1.32 17.58 -35.61
N VAL A 296 2.49 16.96 -35.54
CA VAL A 296 3.56 17.10 -36.52
C VAL A 296 3.82 15.73 -37.11
N PHE A 297 3.43 15.53 -38.37
CA PHE A 297 3.50 14.25 -39.06
C PHE A 297 4.50 14.30 -40.20
N ASP A 298 5.35 13.30 -40.25
CA ASP A 298 6.24 13.03 -41.37
C ASP A 298 5.45 12.52 -42.58
N ILE A 299 5.69 13.16 -43.73
CA ILE A 299 5.17 12.77 -45.04
C ILE A 299 6.31 12.56 -46.04
N SER A 300 7.50 12.19 -45.57
CA SER A 300 8.65 11.84 -46.40
C SER A 300 8.44 10.55 -47.18
N GLY A 301 9.28 10.29 -48.17
CA GLY A 301 9.17 9.10 -49.03
C GLY A 301 9.19 7.77 -48.29
N SER A 302 9.83 7.68 -47.11
CA SER A 302 9.85 6.46 -46.29
C SER A 302 8.48 6.07 -45.72
N MET A 303 7.56 7.04 -45.63
CA MET A 303 6.20 6.87 -45.13
C MET A 303 5.22 6.26 -46.16
N GLN A 304 5.67 5.97 -47.38
CA GLN A 304 4.80 5.40 -48.43
C GLN A 304 4.12 4.09 -48.02
N GLY A 305 2.96 3.82 -48.63
CA GLY A 305 2.14 2.64 -48.36
C GLY A 305 1.40 2.71 -47.02
N ASN A 306 1.46 1.63 -46.24
CA ASN A 306 0.63 1.48 -45.04
C ASN A 306 0.97 2.49 -43.92
N LYS A 307 2.20 3.03 -43.87
CA LYS A 307 2.63 3.92 -42.78
C LYS A 307 1.90 5.26 -42.84
N ILE A 308 1.83 5.90 -44.00
CA ILE A 308 1.08 7.16 -44.18
C ILE A 308 -0.42 6.95 -43.96
N GLU A 309 -0.99 5.80 -44.33
CA GLU A 309 -2.38 5.47 -44.03
C GLU A 309 -2.63 5.36 -42.52
N GLN A 310 -1.75 4.67 -41.79
CA GLN A 310 -1.84 4.55 -40.34
C GLN A 310 -1.66 5.90 -39.64
N ALA A 311 -0.70 6.72 -40.08
CA ALA A 311 -0.47 8.07 -39.55
C ALA A 311 -1.71 8.95 -39.76
N ARG A 312 -2.30 8.96 -40.96
CA ARG A 312 -3.56 9.67 -41.25
C ARG A 312 -4.69 9.16 -40.35
N LYS A 313 -4.86 7.84 -40.22
CA LYS A 313 -5.91 7.25 -39.37
C LYS A 313 -5.75 7.65 -37.90
N ALA A 314 -4.53 7.64 -37.37
CA ALA A 314 -4.23 8.08 -36.01
C ALA A 314 -4.53 9.58 -35.84
N ALA A 315 -4.06 10.42 -36.75
CA ALA A 315 -4.33 11.86 -36.74
C ALA A 315 -5.83 12.17 -36.71
N LYS A 316 -6.59 11.53 -37.61
CA LYS A 316 -8.05 11.67 -37.69
C LYS A 316 -8.74 11.22 -36.41
N HIS A 317 -8.29 10.11 -35.83
CA HIS A 317 -8.85 9.61 -34.57
C HIS A 317 -8.62 10.61 -33.43
N ILE A 318 -7.43 11.21 -33.35
CA ILE A 318 -7.13 12.16 -32.29
C ILE A 318 -7.94 13.44 -32.47
N VAL A 319 -7.94 14.04 -33.66
CA VAL A 319 -8.69 15.27 -33.96
C VAL A 319 -10.20 15.10 -33.70
N SER A 320 -10.75 13.92 -34.02
CA SER A 320 -12.17 13.61 -33.76
C SER A 320 -12.53 13.48 -32.28
N ASN A 321 -11.54 13.19 -31.42
CA ASN A 321 -11.74 12.99 -29.98
C ASN A 321 -11.30 14.19 -29.13
N LEU A 322 -10.92 15.31 -29.76
CA LEU A 322 -10.66 16.57 -29.05
C LEU A 322 -11.95 17.12 -28.43
N GLY A 323 -11.83 17.71 -27.24
CA GLY A 323 -12.91 18.40 -26.58
C GLY A 323 -13.20 19.75 -27.24
N LYS A 324 -14.45 20.24 -27.13
CA LYS A 324 -14.87 21.53 -27.73
C LYS A 324 -14.11 22.77 -27.22
N GLN A 325 -13.36 22.63 -26.13
CA GLN A 325 -12.55 23.70 -25.54
C GLN A 325 -11.06 23.57 -25.91
N ASP A 326 -10.68 22.50 -26.61
CA ASP A 326 -9.31 22.27 -27.06
C ASP A 326 -9.01 23.08 -28.32
N TYR A 327 -7.75 23.42 -28.47
CA TYR A 327 -7.17 24.03 -29.65
C TYR A 327 -6.19 23.05 -30.31
N PHE A 328 -6.15 23.06 -31.64
CA PHE A 328 -5.26 22.19 -32.38
C PHE A 328 -4.75 22.82 -33.66
N ASN A 329 -3.64 22.27 -34.14
CA ASN A 329 -3.19 22.48 -35.51
C ASN A 329 -2.50 21.22 -36.04
N LEU A 330 -2.37 21.13 -37.36
CA LEU A 330 -1.73 20.01 -38.05
C LEU A 330 -0.57 20.57 -38.87
N VAL A 331 0.57 19.91 -38.75
CA VAL A 331 1.80 20.22 -39.47
C VAL A 331 2.23 18.92 -40.14
N ALA A 332 2.33 18.94 -41.46
CA ALA A 332 2.90 17.86 -42.24
C ALA A 332 4.26 18.31 -42.77
N PHE A 333 5.27 17.45 -42.73
CA PHE A 333 6.61 17.84 -43.17
C PHE A 333 7.30 16.78 -44.02
N ASN A 334 8.07 17.25 -44.99
CA ASN A 334 9.05 16.49 -45.76
C ASN A 334 10.29 17.39 -45.97
N ASP A 335 10.64 17.74 -47.22
CA ASP A 335 11.58 18.82 -47.53
C ASP A 335 11.08 20.20 -47.05
N GLN A 336 9.76 20.37 -47.01
CA GLN A 336 9.06 21.58 -46.60
C GLN A 336 8.09 21.30 -45.46
N VAL A 337 7.64 22.37 -44.80
CA VAL A 337 6.64 22.31 -43.74
C VAL A 337 5.32 22.86 -44.28
N ARG A 338 4.27 22.03 -44.24
CA ARG A 338 2.91 22.38 -44.64
C ARG A 338 2.01 22.42 -43.41
N LYS A 339 1.44 23.58 -43.13
CA LYS A 339 0.53 23.80 -42.00
C LYS A 339 -0.92 23.71 -42.49
N PHE A 340 -1.81 23.19 -41.64
CA PHE A 340 -3.24 23.24 -41.88
C PHE A 340 -3.78 24.67 -41.74
N SER A 341 -3.36 25.39 -40.70
CA SER A 341 -3.68 26.80 -40.48
C SER A 341 -2.45 27.57 -39.99
N SER A 342 -2.41 28.88 -40.23
CA SER A 342 -1.38 29.77 -39.65
C SER A 342 -1.57 29.98 -38.14
N GLU A 343 -2.79 29.78 -37.63
CA GLU A 343 -3.15 29.96 -36.22
C GLU A 343 -3.74 28.67 -35.63
N GLN A 344 -3.78 28.58 -34.30
CA GLN A 344 -4.37 27.45 -33.59
C GLN A 344 -5.89 27.45 -33.75
N MET A 345 -6.43 26.35 -34.24
CA MET A 345 -7.86 26.22 -34.54
C MET A 345 -8.59 25.60 -33.37
N ARG A 346 -9.72 26.18 -32.99
CA ARG A 346 -10.57 25.56 -31.97
C ARG A 346 -11.22 24.29 -32.54
N ALA A 347 -11.28 23.22 -31.75
CA ALA A 347 -11.87 21.93 -32.14
C ALA A 347 -13.41 21.98 -32.26
N THR A 348 -13.90 22.78 -33.20
CA THR A 348 -15.31 22.89 -33.59
C THR A 348 -15.60 21.95 -34.76
N GLN A 349 -16.86 21.56 -34.94
CA GLN A 349 -17.21 20.63 -36.03
C GLN A 349 -16.81 21.10 -37.43
N PRO A 350 -16.95 22.39 -37.81
CA PRO A 350 -16.46 22.87 -39.11
C PRO A 350 -14.95 22.68 -39.27
N GLU A 351 -14.16 23.10 -38.29
CA GLU A 351 -12.70 23.01 -38.36
C GLU A 351 -12.19 21.57 -38.34
N VAL A 352 -12.83 20.71 -37.54
CA VAL A 352 -12.55 19.28 -37.54
C VAL A 352 -12.80 18.68 -38.93
N ARG A 353 -13.85 19.08 -39.64
CA ARG A 353 -14.11 18.60 -41.01
C ARG A 353 -13.06 19.08 -42.01
N GLU A 354 -12.64 20.34 -41.96
CA GLU A 354 -11.58 20.84 -42.83
C GLU A 354 -10.22 20.18 -42.53
N ALA A 355 -9.93 19.92 -41.25
CA ALA A 355 -8.77 19.16 -40.83
C ALA A 355 -8.78 17.71 -41.38
N MET A 356 -9.95 17.06 -41.45
CA MET A 356 -10.06 15.73 -42.09
C MET A 356 -9.68 15.79 -43.57
N LYS A 357 -10.14 16.80 -44.30
CA LYS A 357 -9.79 16.99 -45.72
C LYS A 357 -8.31 17.25 -45.91
N PHE A 358 -7.70 18.08 -45.05
CA PHE A 358 -6.26 18.31 -45.06
C PHE A 358 -5.48 16.99 -44.88
N LEU A 359 -5.88 16.17 -43.92
CA LEU A 359 -5.25 14.86 -43.67
C LEU A 359 -5.44 13.88 -44.84
N ASP A 360 -6.60 13.90 -45.50
CA ASP A 360 -6.86 13.06 -46.68
C ASP A 360 -5.94 13.38 -47.85
N GLY A 361 -5.64 14.66 -48.06
CA GLY A 361 -4.75 15.15 -49.12
C GLY A 361 -3.25 15.09 -48.81
N LEU A 362 -2.83 14.38 -47.76
CA LEU A 362 -1.41 14.15 -47.46
C LEU A 362 -0.89 12.94 -48.23
N GLU A 363 0.19 13.16 -48.98
CA GLU A 363 0.90 12.15 -49.76
C GLU A 363 2.37 12.08 -49.34
N ALA A 364 2.93 10.88 -49.36
CA ALA A 364 4.29 10.61 -48.89
C ALA A 364 5.31 10.81 -50.03
N ALA A 365 6.14 11.86 -49.92
CA ALA A 365 7.15 12.22 -50.89
C ALA A 365 8.24 13.13 -50.27
N GLY A 366 9.42 13.17 -50.90
CA GLY A 366 10.52 14.05 -50.47
C GLY A 366 11.37 13.50 -49.33
N GLY A 367 12.28 14.32 -48.83
CA GLY A 367 13.13 14.05 -47.67
C GLY A 367 12.46 14.41 -46.34
N THR A 368 13.27 14.59 -45.30
CA THR A 368 12.82 14.64 -43.90
C THR A 368 13.48 15.82 -43.17
N ASN A 369 12.78 16.96 -43.09
CA ASN A 369 13.26 18.18 -42.43
C ASN A 369 12.69 18.33 -41.00
N ILE A 370 13.24 17.54 -40.08
CA ILE A 370 12.77 17.45 -38.68
C ILE A 370 12.95 18.78 -37.94
N ASP A 371 14.10 19.42 -38.10
CA ASP A 371 14.44 20.65 -37.41
C ASP A 371 13.40 21.74 -37.64
N ARG A 372 13.16 22.05 -38.92
CA ARG A 372 12.21 23.07 -39.32
C ARG A 372 10.79 22.75 -38.86
N ALA A 373 10.39 21.48 -38.95
CA ALA A 373 9.06 21.05 -38.51
C ALA A 373 8.85 21.28 -37.02
N LEU A 374 9.86 20.95 -36.18
CA LEU A 374 9.80 21.15 -34.74
C LEU A 374 9.85 22.64 -34.37
N VAL A 375 10.80 23.39 -34.93
CA VAL A 375 10.94 24.84 -34.65
C VAL A 375 9.67 25.59 -35.02
N GLU A 376 9.15 25.38 -36.23
CA GLU A 376 7.93 26.06 -36.66
C GLU A 376 6.71 25.65 -35.82
N SER A 377 6.64 24.40 -35.36
CA SER A 377 5.54 23.94 -34.50
C SER A 377 5.62 24.52 -33.09
N LEU A 378 6.81 24.57 -32.50
CA LEU A 378 7.02 25.16 -31.17
C LEU A 378 6.71 26.67 -31.18
N GLN A 379 7.11 27.34 -32.26
CA GLN A 379 6.78 28.75 -32.47
C GLN A 379 5.29 29.01 -32.62
N MET A 380 4.45 28.01 -32.93
CA MET A 380 3.00 28.18 -33.02
C MET A 380 2.28 28.02 -31.67
N LEU A 381 3.00 27.68 -30.60
CA LEU A 381 2.45 27.56 -29.25
C LEU A 381 2.58 28.88 -28.49
N HIS A 382 1.50 29.65 -28.44
CA HIS A 382 1.50 30.98 -27.83
C HIS A 382 0.63 31.11 -26.57
N ARG A 383 -0.16 30.08 -26.24
CA ARG A 383 -1.13 30.15 -25.14
C ARG A 383 -0.56 29.64 -23.82
N ASN A 384 -0.38 30.55 -22.86
CA ASN A 384 0.12 30.22 -21.53
C ASN A 384 -0.98 29.78 -20.55
N ASP A 385 -2.25 29.85 -20.94
CA ASP A 385 -3.42 29.50 -20.13
C ASP A 385 -3.85 28.03 -20.25
N MET A 386 -3.16 27.24 -21.09
CA MET A 386 -3.53 25.87 -21.43
C MET A 386 -2.35 24.92 -21.33
N THR A 387 -2.63 23.62 -21.19
CA THR A 387 -1.59 22.61 -21.38
C THR A 387 -1.20 22.56 -22.86
N ARG A 388 0.06 22.89 -23.15
CA ARG A 388 0.65 22.89 -24.49
C ARG A 388 1.28 21.53 -24.78
N MET A 389 1.00 20.95 -25.95
CA MET A 389 1.55 19.67 -26.39
C MET A 389 1.92 19.72 -27.87
N VAL A 390 3.12 19.22 -28.18
CA VAL A 390 3.52 18.85 -29.56
C VAL A 390 3.60 17.33 -29.63
N ILE A 391 2.87 16.74 -30.58
CA ILE A 391 2.93 15.31 -30.86
C ILE A 391 3.64 15.15 -32.19
N PHE A 392 4.90 14.72 -32.14
CA PHE A 392 5.76 14.55 -33.30
C PHE A 392 5.83 13.06 -33.69
N LEU A 393 5.63 12.75 -34.98
CA LEU A 393 5.65 11.41 -35.52
C LEU A 393 6.49 11.35 -36.80
N THR A 394 7.51 10.50 -36.81
CA THR A 394 8.40 10.24 -37.96
C THR A 394 8.81 8.77 -37.98
N ASP A 395 9.13 8.24 -39.16
CA ASP A 395 9.73 6.92 -39.34
C ASP A 395 11.20 6.98 -39.81
N GLY A 396 11.77 8.18 -39.88
CA GLY A 396 13.06 8.46 -40.49
C GLY A 396 13.99 9.33 -39.63
N GLN A 397 15.19 9.53 -40.16
CA GLN A 397 16.20 10.46 -39.61
C GLN A 397 16.18 11.76 -40.40
N PRO A 398 16.69 12.88 -39.85
CA PRO A 398 16.75 14.13 -40.59
C PRO A 398 17.66 13.98 -41.82
N THR A 399 17.13 14.28 -43.00
CA THR A 399 17.85 14.18 -44.29
C THR A 399 17.93 15.52 -45.02
N VAL A 400 17.15 16.51 -44.61
CA VAL A 400 17.04 17.82 -45.26
C VAL A 400 17.07 18.92 -44.20
N GLY A 401 17.74 20.03 -44.50
CA GLY A 401 17.93 21.11 -43.53
C GLY A 401 19.06 20.80 -42.56
N GLU A 402 18.86 21.11 -41.27
CA GLU A 402 19.81 20.72 -40.22
C GLU A 402 19.63 19.23 -39.91
N THR A 403 20.74 18.48 -39.98
CA THR A 403 20.77 17.03 -39.77
C THR A 403 21.59 16.63 -38.55
N ASP A 404 22.32 17.57 -37.96
CA ASP A 404 23.02 17.36 -36.69
C ASP A 404 22.02 17.32 -35.53
N VAL A 405 21.84 16.13 -34.96
CA VAL A 405 20.92 15.89 -33.84
C VAL A 405 21.20 16.80 -32.65
N GLY A 406 22.46 17.13 -32.36
CA GLY A 406 22.83 18.00 -31.26
C GLY A 406 22.33 19.43 -31.45
N LYS A 407 22.43 19.95 -32.68
CA LYS A 407 21.87 21.27 -33.02
C LYS A 407 20.34 21.28 -33.00
N ILE A 408 19.69 20.27 -33.58
CA ILE A 408 18.22 20.13 -33.53
C ILE A 408 17.73 20.16 -32.08
N LEU A 409 18.38 19.42 -31.17
CA LEU A 409 18.03 19.43 -29.75
C LEU A 409 18.24 20.80 -29.09
N ASN A 410 19.26 21.55 -29.49
CA ASN A 410 19.49 22.90 -28.98
C ASN A 410 18.44 23.89 -29.48
N ASP A 411 18.03 23.79 -30.74
CA ASP A 411 16.98 24.64 -31.30
C ASP A 411 15.63 24.32 -30.67
N VAL A 412 15.28 23.05 -30.48
CA VAL A 412 14.09 22.64 -29.73
C VAL A 412 14.07 23.22 -28.32
N LYS A 413 15.19 23.18 -27.59
CA LYS A 413 15.30 23.79 -26.24
C LYS A 413 15.21 25.31 -26.25
N ARG A 414 15.57 25.96 -27.36
CA ARG A 414 15.53 27.42 -27.49
C ARG A 414 14.12 27.93 -27.77
N TYR A 415 13.33 27.17 -28.53
CA TYR A 415 11.99 27.57 -28.97
C TYR A 415 10.83 26.93 -28.20
N GLY A 416 11.07 25.86 -27.43
CA GLY A 416 10.09 25.24 -26.52
C GLY A 416 10.23 25.73 -25.09
#